data_AF-A0A7W1NLS6-F1
#
_entry.id   AF-A0A7W1NLS6-F1
#
_cell.length_a   1.000
_cell.length_b   1.000
_cell.length_c   1.000
_cell.angle_alpha   90.00
_cell.angle_beta   90.00
_cell.angle_gamma   90.00
#
_symmetry.space_group_name_H-M   'P 1'
#
loop_
_entity.id
_entity.type
_entity.pdbx_description
1 polymer ?
#
loop_
_entity_poly.entity_id
_entity_poly.type
_entity_poly.pdbx_seq_one_letter_code
_entity_poly.pdbx_strand_id
1 'polypeptide(L)'
;MTINQYWKQLQDYVRPILDVMLLVKPFSFTVKVPPQACLERLRGLDQPKTGLFFYPASRTVRIIQEVNHSRFEILADRHSRGWIYTSAKATGMVISVNGDSDTTVIKGDIRLGKIFLMFYAGFLIGFVTFASASWARDSLVLLIFAIYAVYMAVSYRDYRRLDALIHDTFIEAEKVTHEQP
;
A
#
# COMPACT_ATOMS: atom_id res chain seq x y z
N MET A 1 18.90 -25.84 -18.90
CA MET A 1 18.05 -24.85 -18.19
C MET A 1 18.22 -23.52 -18.90
N THR A 2 17.16 -22.97 -19.50
CA THR A 2 17.25 -21.72 -20.25
C THR A 2 17.28 -20.51 -19.31
N ILE A 3 17.86 -19.39 -19.76
CA ILE A 3 17.96 -18.13 -18.97
C ILE A 3 16.58 -17.69 -18.43
N ASN A 4 15.51 -17.92 -19.19
CA ASN A 4 14.12 -17.64 -18.76
C ASN A 4 13.65 -18.51 -17.58
N GLN A 5 14.11 -19.75 -17.47
CA GLN A 5 13.79 -20.61 -16.33
C GLN A 5 14.49 -20.15 -15.07
N TYR A 6 15.76 -19.71 -15.17
CA TYR A 6 16.50 -19.11 -14.05
C TYR A 6 15.82 -17.83 -13.55
N TRP A 7 15.39 -16.95 -14.45
CA TRP A 7 14.73 -15.71 -14.05
C TRP A 7 13.39 -15.96 -13.34
N LYS A 8 12.60 -16.91 -13.86
CA LYS A 8 11.33 -17.27 -13.24
C LYS A 8 11.55 -17.87 -11.84
N GLN A 9 12.51 -18.78 -11.71
CA GLN A 9 12.83 -19.39 -10.43
C GLN A 9 13.34 -18.36 -9.40
N LEU A 10 14.20 -17.43 -9.83
CA LEU A 10 14.66 -16.34 -8.96
C LEU A 10 13.52 -15.40 -8.55
N GLN A 11 12.59 -15.08 -9.45
CA GLN A 11 11.38 -14.32 -9.11
C GLN A 11 10.54 -15.06 -8.07
N ASP A 12 10.32 -16.36 -8.23
CA ASP A 12 9.51 -17.16 -7.31
C ASP A 12 10.14 -17.24 -5.90
N TYR A 13 11.47 -17.20 -5.79
CA TYR A 13 12.17 -17.12 -4.50
C TYR A 13 12.14 -15.72 -3.87
N VAL A 14 12.34 -14.68 -4.68
CA VAL A 14 12.48 -13.29 -4.19
C VAL A 14 11.12 -12.69 -3.83
N ARG A 15 10.07 -13.05 -4.56
CA ARG A 15 8.71 -12.52 -4.36
C ARG A 15 8.17 -12.68 -2.94
N PRO A 16 8.18 -13.87 -2.30
CA PRO A 16 7.69 -14.00 -0.92
C PRO A 16 8.51 -13.18 0.07
N ILE A 17 9.83 -13.05 -0.13
CA ILE A 17 10.69 -12.21 0.71
C ILE A 17 10.31 -10.73 0.57
N LEU A 18 10.11 -10.27 -0.67
CA LEU A 18 9.64 -8.92 -0.94
C LEU A 18 8.25 -8.68 -0.37
N ASP A 19 7.35 -9.66 -0.44
CA ASP A 19 5.99 -9.53 0.08
C ASP A 19 5.99 -9.38 1.61
N VAL A 20 6.85 -10.13 2.31
CA VAL A 20 7.07 -9.96 3.76
C VAL A 20 7.69 -8.59 4.05
N MET A 21 8.73 -8.20 3.30
CA MET A 21 9.41 -6.91 3.50
C MET A 21 8.51 -5.71 3.22
N LEU A 22 7.59 -5.83 2.25
CA LEU A 22 6.64 -4.78 1.91
C LEU A 22 5.35 -4.85 2.74
N LEU A 23 5.29 -5.72 3.75
CA LEU A 23 4.10 -5.93 4.58
C LEU A 23 2.85 -6.09 3.73
N VAL A 24 2.87 -7.02 2.78
CA VAL A 24 1.71 -7.31 1.94
C VAL A 24 0.60 -7.90 2.80
N LYS A 25 -0.57 -7.25 2.83
CA LYS A 25 -1.78 -7.76 3.48
C LYS A 25 -2.89 -7.95 2.46
N PRO A 26 -3.37 -9.19 2.26
CA PRO A 26 -4.53 -9.43 1.42
C PRO A 26 -5.81 -8.96 2.13
N PHE A 27 -6.80 -8.54 1.34
CA PHE A 27 -8.15 -8.26 1.79
C PHE A 27 -9.18 -8.84 0.83
N SER A 28 -10.35 -9.17 1.36
CA SER A 28 -11.49 -9.67 0.61
C SER A 28 -12.76 -9.26 1.32
N PHE A 29 -13.63 -8.53 0.63
CA PHE A 29 -14.93 -8.10 1.12
C PHE A 29 -16.01 -8.50 0.12
N THR A 30 -17.20 -8.77 0.63
CA THR A 30 -18.40 -8.93 -0.18
C THR A 30 -19.37 -7.85 0.27
N VAL A 31 -19.82 -7.02 -0.65
CA VAL A 31 -20.72 -5.89 -0.36
C VAL A 31 -21.98 -6.00 -1.21
N LYS A 32 -23.13 -5.67 -0.61
CA LYS A 32 -24.43 -5.58 -1.30
C LYS A 32 -24.59 -4.21 -1.94
N VAL A 33 -23.70 -3.90 -2.87
CA VAL A 33 -23.73 -2.67 -3.67
C VAL A 33 -23.36 -3.01 -5.10
N PRO A 34 -23.98 -2.38 -6.13
CA PRO A 34 -23.60 -2.57 -7.51
C PRO A 34 -22.11 -2.22 -7.77
N PRO A 35 -21.43 -2.92 -8.71
CA PRO A 35 -20.02 -2.68 -8.99
C PRO A 35 -19.72 -1.22 -9.32
N GLN A 36 -20.61 -0.56 -10.06
CA GLN A 36 -20.44 0.83 -10.49
C GLN A 36 -20.40 1.80 -9.30
N ALA A 37 -21.27 1.63 -8.32
CA ALA A 37 -21.28 2.45 -7.11
C ALA A 37 -20.02 2.23 -6.26
N CYS A 38 -19.46 1.02 -6.25
CA CYS A 38 -18.16 0.76 -5.64
C CYS A 38 -17.03 1.52 -6.36
N LEU A 39 -17.04 1.55 -7.70
CA LEU A 39 -16.05 2.29 -8.49
C LEU A 39 -16.15 3.79 -8.28
N GLU A 40 -17.35 4.35 -8.15
CA GLU A 40 -17.56 5.77 -7.87
C GLU A 40 -17.03 6.17 -6.50
N ARG A 41 -17.28 5.36 -5.46
CA ARG A 41 -16.70 5.55 -4.13
C ARG A 41 -15.18 5.49 -4.17
N LEU A 42 -14.61 4.54 -4.92
CA LEU A 42 -13.17 4.45 -5.11
C LEU A 42 -12.61 5.70 -5.78
N ARG A 43 -13.27 6.23 -6.82
CA ARG A 43 -12.86 7.51 -7.45
C ARG A 43 -12.90 8.67 -6.47
N GLY A 44 -13.85 8.68 -5.54
CA GLY A 44 -13.93 9.68 -4.47
C GLY A 44 -12.77 9.68 -3.48
N LEU A 45 -11.94 8.63 -3.46
CA LEU A 45 -10.72 8.58 -2.64
C LEU A 45 -9.55 9.35 -3.24
N ASP A 46 -9.66 9.77 -4.51
CA ASP A 46 -8.65 10.58 -5.17
C ASP A 46 -8.52 11.92 -4.45
N GLN A 47 -7.29 12.27 -4.08
CA GLN A 47 -7.01 13.47 -3.32
C GLN A 47 -5.74 14.11 -3.87
N PRO A 48 -5.84 15.34 -4.42
CA PRO A 48 -4.64 16.07 -4.83
C PRO A 48 -3.75 16.33 -3.62
N LYS A 49 -2.48 16.66 -3.89
CA LYS A 49 -1.50 16.96 -2.85
C LYS A 49 -2.03 18.06 -1.91
N THR A 50 -2.34 17.69 -0.69
CA THR A 50 -3.01 18.54 0.32
C THR A 50 -2.33 18.37 1.68
N GLY A 51 -2.33 19.44 2.48
CA GLY A 51 -1.69 19.51 3.80
C GLY A 51 -0.72 20.69 3.92
N LEU A 52 -0.53 21.17 5.15
CA LEU A 52 0.47 22.21 5.46
C LEU A 52 1.88 21.74 5.04
N PHE A 53 2.76 22.70 4.76
CA PHE A 53 4.16 22.56 4.31
C PHE A 53 4.97 21.39 4.92
N PHE A 54 4.64 20.94 6.13
CA PHE A 54 5.38 19.92 6.87
C PHE A 54 4.92 18.47 6.62
N TYR A 55 3.67 18.22 6.17
CA TYR A 55 3.16 16.85 5.95
C TYR A 55 2.19 16.71 4.76
N PRO A 56 2.50 17.23 3.56
CA PRO A 56 1.63 17.06 2.40
C PRO A 56 1.43 15.58 2.05
N ALA A 57 0.20 15.23 1.71
CA ALA A 57 -0.21 13.89 1.30
C ALA A 57 -1.00 13.95 0.00
N SER A 58 -0.89 12.93 -0.82
CA SER A 58 -1.73 12.75 -2.00
C SER A 58 -2.26 11.32 -2.05
N ARG A 59 -3.43 11.16 -2.63
CA ARG A 59 -3.98 9.85 -2.98
C ARG A 59 -4.31 9.87 -4.45
N THR A 60 -3.84 8.87 -5.17
CA THR A 60 -4.12 8.72 -6.59
C THR A 60 -4.85 7.41 -6.80
N VAL A 61 -6.01 7.49 -7.44
CA VAL A 61 -6.83 6.33 -7.75
C VAL A 61 -6.83 6.08 -9.24
N ARG A 62 -6.45 4.87 -9.63
CA ARG A 62 -6.51 4.40 -11.01
C ARG A 62 -7.47 3.23 -11.10
N ILE A 63 -8.42 3.31 -12.04
CA ILE A 63 -9.37 2.24 -12.32
C ILE A 63 -9.16 1.81 -13.77
N ILE A 64 -9.05 0.50 -13.98
CA ILE A 64 -8.90 -0.14 -15.28
C ILE A 64 -10.10 -1.08 -15.43
N GLN A 65 -10.95 -0.79 -16.41
CA GLN A 65 -12.09 -1.65 -16.72
C GLN A 65 -11.62 -2.82 -17.59
N GLU A 66 -11.90 -4.04 -17.16
CA GLU A 66 -11.67 -5.27 -17.91
C GLU A 66 -13.03 -5.95 -18.21
N VAL A 67 -13.03 -6.95 -19.09
CA VAL A 67 -14.27 -7.55 -19.62
C VAL A 67 -15.17 -8.16 -18.53
N ASN A 68 -14.57 -8.74 -17.49
CA ASN A 68 -15.30 -9.47 -16.44
C ASN A 68 -15.18 -8.86 -15.03
N HIS A 69 -14.34 -7.83 -14.88
CA HIS A 69 -14.08 -7.19 -13.59
C HIS A 69 -13.46 -5.81 -13.80
N SER A 70 -13.45 -4.98 -12.76
CA SER A 70 -12.72 -3.72 -12.77
C SER A 70 -11.55 -3.80 -11.81
N ARG A 71 -10.34 -3.57 -12.31
CA ARG A 71 -9.14 -3.49 -11.47
C ARG A 71 -8.96 -2.08 -10.96
N PHE A 72 -8.56 -1.93 -9.70
CA PHE A 72 -8.22 -0.65 -9.11
C PHE A 72 -6.81 -0.66 -8.52
N GLU A 73 -6.18 0.50 -8.54
CA GLU A 73 -4.93 0.79 -7.84
C GLU A 73 -5.09 2.11 -7.09
N ILE A 74 -4.85 2.09 -5.78
CA ILE A 74 -4.83 3.28 -4.93
C ILE A 74 -3.39 3.46 -4.47
N LEU A 75 -2.83 4.62 -4.74
CA LEU A 75 -1.50 5.02 -4.28
C LEU A 75 -1.66 6.15 -3.27
N ALA A 76 -1.20 5.94 -2.04
CA ALA A 76 -1.14 6.95 -1.00
C ALA A 76 0.31 7.37 -0.77
N ASP A 77 0.64 8.62 -1.12
CA ASP A 77 2.00 9.15 -1.06
C ASP A 77 2.10 10.28 -0.02
N ARG A 78 3.20 10.30 0.73
CA ARG A 78 3.59 11.43 1.57
C ARG A 78 4.75 12.17 0.98
N HIS A 79 4.68 13.48 1.05
CA HIS A 79 5.61 14.39 0.41
C HIS A 79 6.37 15.22 1.44
N SER A 80 7.65 15.45 1.19
CA SER A 80 8.50 16.40 1.91
C SER A 80 9.29 17.21 0.90
N ARG A 81 9.16 18.54 0.92
CA ARG A 81 9.89 19.46 0.01
C ARG A 81 9.89 19.05 -1.48
N GLY A 82 8.78 18.47 -1.95
CA GLY A 82 8.62 18.02 -3.35
C GLY A 82 8.97 16.56 -3.62
N TRP A 83 9.53 15.83 -2.64
CA TRP A 83 9.91 14.42 -2.77
C TRP A 83 8.95 13.50 -2.02
N ILE A 84 8.67 12.33 -2.58
CA ILE A 84 7.91 11.28 -1.88
C ILE A 84 8.86 10.60 -0.90
N TYR A 85 8.50 10.59 0.39
CA TYR A 85 9.31 9.92 1.42
C TYR A 85 8.64 8.66 1.96
N THR A 86 7.31 8.57 1.94
CA THR A 86 6.59 7.30 2.17
C THR A 86 5.55 7.09 1.08
N SER A 87 5.30 5.83 0.75
CA SER A 87 4.18 5.45 -0.10
C SER A 87 3.58 4.14 0.38
N ALA A 88 2.27 4.00 0.20
CA ALA A 88 1.53 2.76 0.39
C ALA A 88 0.65 2.56 -0.85
N LYS A 89 0.59 1.32 -1.34
CA LYS A 89 -0.17 0.96 -2.54
C LYS A 89 -1.19 -0.10 -2.17
N ALA A 90 -2.43 0.09 -2.59
CA ALA A 90 -3.43 -0.96 -2.62
C ALA A 90 -3.77 -1.30 -4.06
N THR A 91 -3.83 -2.59 -4.37
CA THR A 91 -4.24 -3.11 -5.66
C THR A 91 -5.35 -4.11 -5.47
N GLY A 92 -6.37 -4.08 -6.32
CA GLY A 92 -7.48 -5.00 -6.18
C GLY A 92 -8.38 -5.05 -7.40
N MET A 93 -9.44 -5.84 -7.27
CA MET A 93 -10.44 -6.10 -8.28
C MET A 93 -11.83 -5.97 -7.67
N VAL A 94 -12.75 -5.43 -8.45
CA VAL A 94 -14.18 -5.34 -8.19
C VAL A 94 -14.86 -6.29 -9.17
N ILE A 95 -15.48 -7.34 -8.64
CA ILE A 95 -16.04 -8.46 -9.40
C ILE A 95 -17.53 -8.56 -9.07
N SER A 96 -18.41 -8.55 -10.08
CA SER A 96 -19.83 -8.82 -9.85
C SER A 96 -20.05 -10.31 -9.58
N VAL A 97 -20.96 -10.65 -8.68
CA VAL A 97 -21.38 -12.04 -8.50
C VAL A 97 -22.32 -12.42 -9.64
N ASN A 98 -22.05 -13.53 -10.33
CA ASN A 98 -22.91 -14.00 -11.41
C ASN A 98 -24.33 -14.28 -10.88
N GLY A 99 -25.33 -13.63 -11.47
CA GLY A 99 -26.75 -13.80 -11.11
C GLY A 99 -27.28 -12.81 -10.06
N ASP A 100 -26.44 -11.90 -9.56
CA ASP A 100 -26.86 -10.84 -8.61
C ASP A 100 -26.14 -9.52 -8.95
N SER A 101 -26.87 -8.56 -9.53
CA SER A 101 -26.35 -7.24 -9.90
C SER A 101 -25.97 -6.38 -8.71
N ASP A 102 -26.48 -6.73 -7.53
CA ASP A 102 -26.40 -5.91 -6.33
C ASP A 102 -25.33 -6.44 -5.38
N THR A 103 -24.71 -7.58 -5.68
CA THR A 103 -23.61 -8.14 -4.88
C THR A 103 -22.28 -8.05 -5.63
N THR A 104 -21.33 -7.39 -4.99
CA THR A 104 -19.97 -7.19 -5.51
C THR A 104 -18.94 -7.77 -4.55
N VAL A 105 -17.99 -8.51 -5.11
CA VAL A 105 -16.83 -9.05 -4.40
C VAL A 105 -15.63 -8.18 -4.70
N ILE A 106 -14.97 -7.71 -3.66
CA ILE A 106 -13.82 -6.82 -3.74
C ILE A 106 -12.63 -7.53 -3.11
N LYS A 107 -11.59 -7.79 -3.90
CA LYS A 107 -10.42 -8.55 -3.46
C LYS A 107 -9.15 -7.83 -3.86
N GLY A 108 -8.13 -7.86 -3.02
CA GLY A 108 -6.88 -7.20 -3.32
C GLY A 108 -5.82 -7.38 -2.25
N ASP A 109 -4.77 -6.59 -2.37
CA ASP A 109 -3.64 -6.52 -1.48
C ASP A 109 -3.26 -5.07 -1.19
N ILE A 110 -2.81 -4.82 0.03
CA ILE A 110 -2.19 -3.56 0.45
C ILE A 110 -0.74 -3.85 0.74
N ARG A 111 0.16 -2.96 0.32
CA ARG A 111 1.60 -3.07 0.53
C ARG A 111 2.23 -1.72 0.77
N LEU A 112 3.31 -1.70 1.53
CA LEU A 112 4.23 -0.57 1.55
C LEU A 112 4.84 -0.36 0.17
N GLY A 113 5.16 0.88 -0.13
CA GLY A 113 5.77 1.27 -1.39
C GLY A 113 7.27 0.95 -1.43
N LYS A 114 7.82 0.91 -2.64
CA LYS A 114 9.22 0.52 -2.90
C LYS A 114 10.26 1.42 -2.21
N ILE A 115 9.89 2.66 -1.85
CA ILE A 115 10.76 3.58 -1.11
C ILE A 115 11.17 2.97 0.23
N PHE A 116 10.27 2.21 0.87
CA PHE A 116 10.55 1.45 2.07
C PHE A 116 11.75 0.50 1.91
N LEU A 117 11.82 -0.25 0.81
CA LEU A 117 12.92 -1.18 0.53
C LEU A 117 14.26 -0.44 0.36
N MET A 118 14.25 0.73 -0.28
CA MET A 118 15.46 1.53 -0.46
C MET A 118 16.01 2.01 0.89
N PHE A 119 15.15 2.49 1.78
CA PHE A 119 15.54 2.88 3.13
C PHE A 119 16.03 1.69 3.96
N TYR A 120 15.37 0.53 3.86
CA TYR A 120 15.80 -0.69 4.55
C TYR A 120 17.18 -1.17 4.07
N ALA A 121 17.40 -1.21 2.76
CA ALA A 121 18.69 -1.60 2.18
C ALA A 121 19.80 -0.62 2.60
N GLY A 122 19.54 0.68 2.53
CA GLY A 122 20.49 1.70 2.97
C GLY A 122 20.84 1.58 4.46
N PHE A 123 19.84 1.31 5.30
CA PHE A 123 20.04 1.06 6.72
C PHE A 123 20.93 -0.17 6.98
N LEU A 124 20.67 -1.30 6.31
CA LEU A 124 21.49 -2.51 6.45
C LEU A 124 22.94 -2.29 5.99
N ILE A 125 23.14 -1.63 4.85
CA ILE A 125 24.47 -1.30 4.33
C ILE A 125 25.21 -0.39 5.31
N GLY A 126 24.55 0.66 5.80
CA GLY A 126 25.09 1.53 6.83
C GLY A 126 25.46 0.74 8.08
N PHE A 127 24.56 -0.08 8.59
CA PHE A 127 24.83 -0.89 9.79
C PHE A 127 26.06 -1.79 9.63
N VAL A 128 26.16 -2.54 8.52
CA VAL A 128 27.28 -3.47 8.28
C VAL A 128 28.62 -2.73 8.14
N THR A 129 28.64 -1.64 7.36
CA THR A 129 29.85 -0.82 7.18
C THR A 129 30.26 -0.08 8.46
N PHE A 130 29.27 0.26 9.30
CA PHE A 130 29.45 0.94 10.57
C PHE A 130 29.40 0.02 11.81
N ALA A 131 29.64 -1.31 11.68
CA ALA A 131 29.64 -2.25 12.83
C ALA A 131 31.02 -2.49 13.52
N SER A 132 32.15 -2.17 12.87
CA SER A 132 33.53 -2.53 13.27
C SER A 132 34.48 -1.51 14.00
N ALA A 133 34.02 -0.47 14.71
CA ALA A 133 34.86 0.66 15.19
C ALA A 133 34.17 1.53 16.29
N SER A 134 35.01 2.04 17.22
CA SER A 134 34.88 2.92 18.42
C SER A 134 33.55 3.55 18.88
N TRP A 135 33.48 3.89 20.19
CA TRP A 135 32.38 4.55 20.94
C TRP A 135 31.69 5.79 20.32
N ALA A 136 32.39 6.66 19.57
CA ALA A 136 31.75 7.77 18.85
C ALA A 136 30.78 7.29 17.74
N ARG A 137 30.94 6.03 17.30
CA ARG A 137 30.12 5.33 16.30
C ARG A 137 28.87 4.72 16.91
N ASP A 138 28.89 4.31 18.19
CA ASP A 138 27.71 3.77 18.87
C ASP A 138 26.59 4.82 18.94
N SER A 139 26.94 6.07 19.24
CA SER A 139 26.00 7.19 19.21
C SER A 139 25.45 7.47 17.80
N LEU A 140 26.27 7.33 16.76
CA LEU A 140 25.85 7.50 15.37
C LEU A 140 24.96 6.34 14.89
N VAL A 141 25.29 5.11 15.27
CA VAL A 141 24.48 3.92 15.01
C VAL A 141 23.13 4.07 15.70
N LEU A 142 23.10 4.47 16.98
CA LEU A 142 21.86 4.75 17.71
C LEU A 142 21.02 5.84 17.06
N LEU A 143 21.64 6.93 16.57
CA LEU A 143 20.94 7.98 15.84
C LEU A 143 20.34 7.45 14.53
N ILE A 144 21.08 6.64 13.77
CA ILE A 144 20.59 6.00 12.54
C ILE A 144 19.42 5.06 12.85
N PHE A 145 19.54 4.25 13.92
CA PHE A 145 18.45 3.40 14.40
C PHE A 145 17.23 4.21 14.82
N ALA A 146 17.40 5.34 15.51
CA ALA A 146 16.30 6.21 15.92
C ALA A 146 15.59 6.81 14.70
N ILE A 147 16.34 7.33 13.72
CA ILE A 147 15.80 7.85 12.46
C ILE A 147 15.04 6.75 11.70
N TYR A 148 15.64 5.57 11.61
CA TYR A 148 15.03 4.42 10.95
C TYR A 148 13.76 3.96 11.69
N ALA A 149 13.76 3.90 13.02
CA ALA A 149 12.59 3.54 13.81
C ALA A 149 11.44 4.55 13.63
N VAL A 150 11.75 5.85 13.59
CA VAL A 150 10.77 6.90 13.29
C VAL A 150 10.23 6.74 11.86
N TYR A 151 11.09 6.49 10.87
CA TYR A 151 10.69 6.24 9.49
C TYR A 151 9.76 5.01 9.39
N MET A 152 10.11 3.93 10.07
CA MET A 152 9.30 2.70 10.16
C MET A 152 7.94 2.98 10.79
N ALA A 153 7.90 3.70 11.91
CA ALA A 153 6.67 4.05 12.60
C ALA A 153 5.74 4.90 11.71
N VAL A 154 6.30 5.87 10.99
CA VAL A 154 5.53 6.72 10.06
C VAL A 154 5.01 5.91 8.87
N SER A 155 5.86 5.08 8.26
CA SER A 155 5.48 4.22 7.13
C SER A 155 4.38 3.25 7.53
N TYR A 156 4.52 2.60 8.69
CA TYR A 156 3.52 1.68 9.22
C TYR A 156 2.20 2.38 9.57
N ARG A 157 2.26 3.60 10.11
CA ARG A 157 1.08 4.43 10.36
C ARG A 157 0.32 4.73 9.07
N ASP A 158 1.01 5.13 8.01
CA ASP A 158 0.36 5.42 6.72
C ASP A 158 -0.21 4.16 6.06
N TYR A 159 0.50 3.04 6.17
CA TYR A 159 0.00 1.74 5.77
C TYR A 159 -1.31 1.37 6.50
N ARG A 160 -1.36 1.52 7.83
CA ARG A 160 -2.60 1.29 8.61
C ARG A 160 -3.72 2.26 8.27
N ARG A 161 -3.40 3.50 7.92
CA ARG A 161 -4.41 4.48 7.47
C ARG A 161 -5.01 4.10 6.13
N LEU A 162 -4.21 3.57 5.20
CA LEU A 162 -4.71 3.09 3.92
C LEU A 162 -5.60 1.85 4.10
N ASP A 163 -5.19 0.93 4.99
CA ASP A 163 -5.98 -0.24 5.37
C ASP A 163 -7.34 0.16 5.98
N ALA A 164 -7.34 1.07 6.96
CA ALA A 164 -8.57 1.61 7.53
C ALA A 164 -9.46 2.30 6.48
N LEU A 165 -8.86 3.14 5.62
CA LEU A 165 -9.60 3.85 4.58
C LEU A 165 -10.33 2.89 3.62
N ILE A 166 -9.64 1.83 3.17
CA ILE A 166 -10.22 0.83 2.27
C ILE A 166 -11.36 0.09 2.96
N HIS A 167 -11.13 -0.30 4.20
CA HIS A 167 -12.12 -1.00 5.02
C HIS A 167 -13.36 -0.12 5.25
N ASP A 168 -13.19 1.14 5.63
CA ASP A 168 -14.26 2.10 5.87
C ASP A 168 -15.05 2.38 4.58
N THR A 169 -14.37 2.56 3.45
CA THR A 169 -15.00 2.83 2.14
C THR A 169 -16.01 1.74 1.76
N PHE A 170 -15.69 0.48 2.05
CA PHE A 170 -16.51 -0.67 1.66
C PHE A 170 -17.51 -1.09 2.74
N ILE A 171 -17.21 -0.92 4.03
CA ILE A 171 -18.16 -1.22 5.10
C ILE A 171 -19.23 -0.12 5.23
N GLU A 172 -18.89 1.15 5.06
CA GLU A 172 -19.90 2.21 4.97
C GLU A 172 -20.80 2.01 3.74
N ALA A 173 -20.33 1.29 2.72
CA ALA A 173 -21.16 0.91 1.57
C ALA A 173 -22.28 -0.06 1.93
N GLU A 174 -22.04 -0.95 2.88
CA GLU A 174 -23.06 -1.89 3.36
C GLU A 174 -24.12 -1.20 4.22
N LYS A 175 -23.73 -0.23 5.07
CA LYS A 175 -24.65 0.45 5.99
C LYS A 175 -25.67 1.36 5.29
N VAL A 176 -25.24 2.13 4.29
CA VAL A 176 -26.11 3.08 3.58
C VAL A 176 -27.21 2.37 2.78
N THR A 177 -26.97 1.14 2.31
CA THR A 177 -27.98 0.34 1.59
C THR A 177 -29.08 -0.19 2.51
N HIS A 178 -28.83 -0.30 3.81
CA HIS A 178 -29.81 -0.78 4.79
C HIS A 178 -30.71 0.32 5.38
N GLU A 179 -30.43 1.60 5.09
CA GLU A 179 -31.20 2.75 5.58
C GLU A 179 -32.10 3.41 4.53
N GLN A 180 -32.14 2.90 3.30
CA GLN A 180 -33.13 3.37 2.30
C GLN A 180 -34.43 2.54 2.41
N PRO A 181 -35.56 3.17 2.79
CA PRO A 181 -36.87 2.51 2.90
C PRO A 181 -37.50 2.18 1.54
#